data_AF-A0A1H5AFL2-F1
#
_entry.id   AF-A0A1H5AFL2-F1
#
_cell.length_a   1.000
_cell.length_b   1.000
_cell.length_c   1.000
_cell.angle_alpha   90.00
_cell.angle_beta   90.00
_cell.angle_gamma   90.00
#
_symmetry.space_group_name_H-M   'P 1'
#
loop_
_entity.id
_entity.type
_entity.pdbx_description
1 polymer ?
#
loop_
_entity_poly.entity_id
_entity_poly.type
_entity_poly.pdbx_seq_one_letter_code
_entity_poly.pdbx_strand_id
1 'polypeptide(L)'
;MPEITPTSNSMAPVGSEENPIPVNVKPEAPDPVVTAIAALPGAVSRHTAAFRNSADYSANLPADIRQALSAASSAIESTITTAEQARERADGFRNDIRLYPEGREVLASEAMKTAQEAAGESLADADARITVADALLYEAARPTLSAADGMTARADLQMLTQRHVGNSGALADVLKRAAQRNDAVGALVANSTYLTDFLAANGVDSVTSSAILTLVRAEVTRAAANSGDPKRAAAGRTSLAVTELKRARAAATNYKRHMLGEK
;
A
#
# COMPACT_ATOMS: atom_id res chain seq x y z
N MET A 1 -23.19 15.43 50.85
CA MET A 1 -22.12 15.61 51.85
C MET A 1 -21.06 16.49 51.21
N PRO A 2 -20.71 17.65 51.78
CA PRO A 2 -19.70 18.53 51.19
C PRO A 2 -18.30 17.92 51.32
N GLU A 3 -17.57 17.95 50.20
CA GLU A 3 -16.21 17.47 50.05
C GLU A 3 -15.26 18.42 50.79
N ILE A 4 -14.65 17.94 51.88
CA ILE A 4 -13.68 18.70 52.67
C ILE A 4 -12.38 18.69 51.88
N THR A 5 -12.09 19.78 51.18
CA THR A 5 -10.78 20.00 50.58
C THR A 5 -9.78 20.30 51.71
N PRO A 6 -8.69 19.54 51.87
CA PRO A 6 -7.70 19.83 52.89
C PRO A 6 -6.98 21.14 52.55
N THR A 7 -7.14 22.14 53.40
CA THR A 7 -6.35 23.37 53.38
C THR A 7 -4.90 23.02 53.67
N SER A 8 -4.06 23.02 52.63
CA SER A 8 -2.60 22.90 52.76
C SER A 8 -2.08 24.00 53.68
N ASN A 9 -1.54 23.61 54.84
CA ASN A 9 -0.94 24.54 55.79
C ASN A 9 0.47 24.91 55.30
N SER A 10 0.58 26.05 54.61
CA SER A 10 1.83 26.51 53.98
C SER A 10 3.02 26.77 54.93
N MET A 11 2.81 26.68 56.25
CA MET A 11 3.87 26.79 57.26
C MET A 11 4.44 25.45 57.74
N ALA A 12 3.84 24.32 57.35
CA ALA A 12 4.35 23.00 57.71
C ALA A 12 5.60 22.64 56.88
N PRO A 13 6.64 22.05 57.50
CA PRO A 13 7.86 21.67 56.79
C PRO A 13 7.54 20.68 55.65
N VAL A 14 8.15 20.92 54.49
CA VAL A 14 7.97 20.10 53.28
C VAL A 14 8.35 18.65 53.58
N GLY A 15 7.43 17.71 53.37
CA GLY A 15 7.59 16.27 53.66
C GLY A 15 7.01 15.79 54.99
N SER A 16 6.22 16.61 55.67
CA SER A 16 5.39 16.22 56.82
C SER A 16 4.05 15.62 56.37
N GLU A 17 3.35 14.91 57.27
CA GLU A 17 2.00 14.38 56.99
C GLU A 17 0.99 15.48 56.59
N GLU A 18 1.19 16.71 57.09
CA GLU A 18 0.36 17.89 56.79
C GLU A 18 0.79 18.64 55.51
N ASN A 19 1.98 18.37 54.98
CA ASN A 19 2.52 18.94 53.74
C ASN A 19 3.37 17.89 53.00
N PRO A 20 2.73 16.82 52.47
CA PRO A 20 3.44 15.72 51.82
C PRO A 20 4.18 16.24 50.59
N ILE A 21 5.40 15.74 50.36
CA ILE A 21 6.12 16.03 49.12
C ILE A 21 5.22 15.57 47.97
N PRO A 22 4.88 16.43 47.01
CA PRO A 22 4.15 16.00 45.83
C PRO A 22 5.04 15.00 45.09
N VAL A 23 4.71 13.72 45.21
CA VAL A 23 5.33 12.67 44.41
C VAL A 23 4.85 12.93 43.00
N ASN A 24 5.69 13.61 42.23
CA ASN A 24 5.44 13.82 40.81
C ASN A 24 5.69 12.47 40.13
N VAL A 25 4.66 11.61 40.14
CA VAL A 25 4.68 10.36 39.38
C VAL A 25 4.81 10.77 37.93
N LYS A 26 6.02 10.64 37.38
CA LYS A 26 6.26 10.88 35.96
C LYS A 26 5.22 10.06 35.20
N PRO A 27 4.35 10.68 34.39
CA PRO A 27 3.35 9.93 33.65
C PRO A 27 4.10 8.84 32.86
N GLU A 28 3.68 7.60 33.06
CA GLU A 28 4.28 6.45 32.41
C GLU A 28 4.23 6.72 30.90
N ALA A 29 5.39 6.61 30.25
CA ALA A 29 5.44 6.86 28.82
C ALA A 29 4.47 5.88 28.15
N PRO A 30 3.58 6.34 27.25
CA PRO A 30 2.64 5.46 26.60
C PRO A 30 3.40 4.32 25.92
N ASP A 31 2.85 3.11 26.03
CA ASP A 31 3.44 1.92 25.43
C ASP A 31 3.76 2.20 23.94
N PRO A 32 5.01 1.96 23.48
CA PRO A 32 5.40 2.19 22.10
C PRO A 32 4.53 1.43 21.10
N VAL A 33 3.99 0.27 21.47
CA VAL A 33 3.08 -0.52 20.62
C VAL A 33 1.74 0.21 20.45
N VAL A 34 1.17 0.74 21.53
CA VAL A 34 -0.09 1.51 21.49
C VAL A 34 0.09 2.78 20.65
N THR A 35 1.22 3.46 20.83
CA THR A 35 1.56 4.66 20.05
C THR A 35 1.71 4.35 18.56
N ALA A 36 2.34 3.22 18.22
CA ALA A 36 2.49 2.78 16.84
C ALA A 36 1.15 2.42 16.19
N ILE A 37 0.25 1.74 16.91
CA ILE A 37 -1.10 1.40 16.43
C ILE A 37 -1.92 2.67 16.19
N ALA A 38 -1.89 3.62 17.13
CA ALA A 38 -2.60 4.90 17.00
C ALA A 38 -2.11 5.75 15.82
N ALA A 39 -0.87 5.54 15.35
CA ALA A 39 -0.33 6.23 14.18
C ALA A 39 -0.75 5.61 12.83
N LEU A 40 -1.31 4.39 12.83
CA LEU A 40 -1.68 3.68 11.60
C LEU A 40 -2.78 4.38 10.78
N PRO A 41 -3.88 4.89 11.36
CA PRO A 41 -4.87 5.66 10.60
C PRO A 41 -4.26 6.87 9.89
N GLY A 42 -3.41 7.62 10.60
CA GLY A 42 -2.67 8.74 10.01
C GLY A 42 -1.72 8.31 8.89
N ALA A 43 -1.11 7.12 9.00
CA ALA A 43 -0.29 6.56 7.92
C ALA A 43 -1.12 6.23 6.67
N VAL A 44 -2.30 5.62 6.82
CA VAL A 44 -3.22 5.35 5.71
C VAL A 44 -3.58 6.65 5.00
N SER A 45 -4.09 7.66 5.72
CA SER A 45 -4.47 8.94 5.13
C SER A 45 -3.31 9.66 4.43
N ARG A 46 -2.09 9.59 5.00
CA ARG A 46 -0.90 10.17 4.35
C ARG A 46 -0.56 9.45 3.05
N HIS A 47 -0.59 8.12 3.03
CA HIS A 47 -0.26 7.34 1.84
C HIS A 47 -1.33 7.46 0.75
N THR A 48 -2.63 7.50 1.11
CA THR A 48 -3.69 7.75 0.13
C THR A 48 -3.65 9.17 -0.42
N ALA A 49 -3.32 10.17 0.40
CA ALA A 49 -3.09 11.54 -0.07
C ALA A 49 -1.85 11.63 -0.97
N ALA A 50 -0.74 10.99 -0.61
CA ALA A 50 0.47 10.94 -1.42
C ALA A 50 0.20 10.30 -2.79
N PHE A 51 -0.60 9.24 -2.82
CA PHE A 51 -1.09 8.63 -4.04
C PHE A 51 -1.91 9.61 -4.88
N ARG A 52 -2.94 10.26 -4.32
CA ARG A 52 -3.77 11.24 -5.03
C ARG A 52 -2.98 12.41 -5.60
N ASN A 53 -1.96 12.87 -4.88
CA ASN A 53 -1.11 13.99 -5.29
C ASN A 53 -0.09 13.61 -6.38
N SER A 54 0.30 12.33 -6.45
CA SER A 54 1.34 11.86 -7.39
C SER A 54 0.77 11.18 -8.62
N ALA A 55 -0.45 10.63 -8.52
CA ALA A 55 -1.15 9.98 -9.63
C ALA A 55 -1.68 11.02 -10.62
N ASP A 56 -1.62 10.68 -11.90
CA ASP A 56 -2.11 11.55 -12.98
C ASP A 56 -3.55 11.15 -13.34
N TYR A 57 -4.53 11.71 -12.63
CA TYR A 57 -5.97 11.44 -12.84
C TYR A 57 -6.58 12.18 -14.06
N SER A 58 -5.77 12.70 -14.97
CA SER A 58 -6.24 13.43 -16.15
C SER A 58 -7.02 12.54 -17.13
N ALA A 59 -7.62 13.16 -18.15
CA ALA A 59 -8.31 12.47 -19.24
C ALA A 59 -7.37 11.58 -20.09
N ASN A 60 -6.05 11.68 -19.88
CA ASN A 60 -5.07 10.80 -20.54
C ASN A 60 -5.09 9.37 -19.99
N LEU A 61 -5.67 9.15 -18.79
CA LEU A 61 -5.97 7.82 -18.28
C LEU A 61 -7.39 7.36 -18.64
N PRO A 62 -7.56 6.09 -19.03
CA PRO A 62 -8.88 5.46 -19.15
C PRO A 62 -9.75 5.67 -17.90
N ALA A 63 -11.05 5.96 -18.11
CA ALA A 63 -11.99 6.21 -17.02
C ALA A 63 -12.07 5.03 -16.03
N ASP A 64 -12.06 3.80 -16.55
CA ASP A 64 -12.16 2.58 -15.75
C ASP A 64 -10.99 2.45 -14.77
N ILE A 65 -9.76 2.80 -15.19
CA ILE A 65 -8.58 2.79 -14.32
C ILE A 65 -8.72 3.83 -13.21
N ARG A 66 -9.16 5.05 -13.56
CA ARG A 66 -9.36 6.14 -12.60
C ARG A 66 -10.40 5.76 -11.56
N GLN A 67 -11.53 5.19 -11.99
CA GLN A 67 -12.59 4.72 -11.12
C GLN A 67 -12.13 3.56 -10.23
N ALA A 68 -11.44 2.55 -10.78
CA ALA A 68 -10.92 1.41 -10.03
C ALA A 68 -9.97 1.86 -8.91
N LEU A 69 -9.03 2.76 -9.21
CA LEU A 69 -8.07 3.28 -8.23
C LEU A 69 -8.73 4.18 -7.18
N SER A 70 -9.70 5.00 -7.57
CA SER A 70 -10.48 5.82 -6.64
C SER A 70 -11.31 4.96 -5.68
N ALA A 71 -11.95 3.91 -6.21
CA ALA A 71 -12.71 2.96 -5.41
C ALA A 71 -11.78 2.17 -4.46
N ALA A 72 -10.62 1.72 -4.93
CA ALA A 72 -9.63 1.06 -4.08
C ALA A 72 -9.12 1.97 -2.95
N SER A 73 -8.80 3.23 -3.24
CA SER A 73 -8.44 4.22 -2.21
C SER A 73 -9.55 4.43 -1.18
N SER A 74 -10.80 4.50 -1.63
CA SER A 74 -11.95 4.70 -0.74
C SER A 74 -12.20 3.47 0.14
N ALA A 75 -12.05 2.26 -0.39
CA ALA A 75 -12.19 1.00 0.36
C ALA A 75 -11.08 0.80 1.40
N ILE A 76 -9.86 1.24 1.11
CA ILE A 76 -8.75 1.25 2.08
C ILE A 76 -9.04 2.23 3.22
N GLU A 77 -9.53 3.44 2.90
CA GLU A 77 -9.88 4.45 3.91
C GLU A 77 -11.09 4.01 4.76
N SER A 78 -12.12 3.44 4.15
CA SER A 78 -13.33 3.00 4.86
C SER A 78 -13.05 1.89 5.88
N THR A 79 -12.00 1.10 5.67
CA THR A 79 -11.55 0.06 6.62
C THR A 79 -11.27 0.65 8.00
N ILE A 80 -10.72 1.87 8.06
CA ILE A 80 -10.44 2.56 9.33
C ILE A 80 -11.75 2.88 10.04
N THR A 81 -12.67 3.55 9.34
CA THR A 81 -13.96 3.95 9.89
C THR A 81 -14.77 2.73 10.35
N THR A 82 -14.78 1.65 9.57
CA THR A 82 -15.44 0.40 9.94
C THR A 82 -14.85 -0.19 11.22
N ALA A 83 -13.53 -0.20 11.36
CA ALA A 83 -12.87 -0.74 12.56
C ALA A 83 -13.14 0.13 13.81
N GLU A 84 -13.13 1.45 13.66
CA GLU A 84 -13.42 2.40 14.75
C GLU A 84 -14.88 2.28 15.22
N GLN A 85 -15.83 2.28 14.29
CA GLN A 85 -17.26 2.15 14.62
C GLN A 85 -17.57 0.81 15.28
N ALA A 86 -16.92 -0.27 14.84
CA ALA A 86 -17.07 -1.58 15.45
C ALA A 86 -16.52 -1.61 16.88
N ARG A 87 -15.36 -0.97 17.10
CA ARG A 87 -14.76 -0.83 18.42
C ARG A 87 -15.70 -0.07 19.37
N GLU A 88 -16.19 1.07 18.93
CA GLU A 88 -17.11 1.90 19.70
C GLU A 88 -18.41 1.15 20.03
N ARG A 89 -18.99 0.43 19.07
CA ARG A 89 -20.19 -0.39 19.31
C ARG A 89 -19.93 -1.52 20.30
N ALA A 90 -18.81 -2.23 20.16
CA ALA A 90 -18.46 -3.32 21.07
C ALA A 90 -18.24 -2.83 22.50
N ASP A 91 -17.54 -1.70 22.66
CA ASP A 91 -17.35 -1.09 23.97
C ASP A 91 -18.68 -0.52 24.53
N GLY A 92 -19.56 -0.02 23.65
CA GLY A 92 -20.94 0.35 23.99
C GLY A 92 -21.75 -0.83 24.55
N PHE A 93 -21.70 -2.01 23.92
CA PHE A 93 -22.37 -3.21 24.42
C PHE A 93 -21.82 -3.68 25.76
N ARG A 94 -20.50 -3.65 25.96
CA ARG A 94 -19.86 -4.02 27.24
C ARG A 94 -20.31 -3.13 28.40
N ASN A 95 -20.43 -1.84 28.12
CA ASN A 95 -20.78 -0.82 29.11
C ASN A 95 -22.30 -0.69 29.34
N ASP A 96 -23.15 -1.33 28.54
CA ASP A 96 -24.60 -1.26 28.73
C ASP A 96 -25.07 -2.10 29.92
N ILE A 97 -25.30 -1.42 31.04
CA ILE A 97 -25.72 -2.02 32.33
C ILE A 97 -27.07 -2.75 32.21
N ARG A 98 -27.90 -2.46 31.20
CA ARG A 98 -29.23 -3.05 31.03
C ARG A 98 -29.20 -4.45 30.42
N LEU A 99 -28.10 -4.82 29.76
CA LEU A 99 -27.91 -6.14 29.15
C LEU A 99 -27.35 -7.14 30.17
N TYR A 100 -27.68 -8.42 30.01
CA TYR A 100 -27.06 -9.48 30.82
C TYR A 100 -25.58 -9.65 30.43
N PRO A 101 -24.64 -9.86 31.37
CA PRO A 101 -23.20 -9.86 31.10
C PRO A 101 -22.76 -10.76 29.93
N GLU A 102 -23.29 -11.98 29.87
CA GLU A 102 -22.98 -12.91 28.77
C GLU A 102 -23.49 -12.39 27.41
N GLY A 103 -24.67 -11.77 27.39
CA GLY A 103 -25.24 -11.16 26.18
C GLY A 103 -24.43 -9.95 25.69
N ARG A 104 -23.80 -9.19 26.60
CA ARG A 104 -22.91 -8.08 26.22
C ARG A 104 -21.68 -8.56 25.47
N GLU A 105 -21.03 -9.61 25.97
CA GLU A 105 -19.85 -10.17 25.32
C GLU A 105 -20.19 -10.82 23.98
N VAL A 106 -21.35 -11.47 23.85
CA VAL A 106 -21.83 -12.02 22.58
C VAL A 106 -22.02 -10.90 21.55
N LEU A 107 -22.77 -9.84 21.90
CA LEU A 107 -23.02 -8.71 20.97
C LEU A 107 -21.74 -7.94 20.64
N ALA A 108 -20.84 -7.75 21.61
CA ALA A 108 -19.55 -7.12 21.39
C ALA A 108 -18.68 -7.95 20.42
N SER A 109 -18.63 -9.27 20.62
CA SER A 109 -17.91 -10.20 19.75
C SER A 109 -18.50 -10.24 18.34
N GLU A 110 -19.82 -10.29 18.22
CA GLU A 110 -20.53 -10.28 16.94
C GLU A 110 -20.25 -8.98 16.16
N ALA A 111 -20.32 -7.83 16.82
CA ALA A 111 -20.00 -6.54 16.19
C ALA A 111 -18.56 -6.49 15.65
N MET A 112 -17.58 -7.01 16.41
CA MET A 112 -16.19 -7.10 15.95
C MET A 112 -16.04 -8.06 14.78
N LYS A 113 -16.71 -9.22 14.82
CA LYS A 113 -16.65 -10.24 13.77
C LYS A 113 -17.23 -9.73 12.46
N THR A 114 -18.43 -9.13 12.49
CA THR A 114 -19.05 -8.54 11.29
C THR A 114 -18.17 -7.44 10.69
N ALA A 115 -17.53 -6.62 11.52
CA ALA A 115 -16.61 -5.61 11.05
C ALA A 115 -15.33 -6.21 10.45
N GLN A 116 -14.81 -7.30 11.02
CA GLN A 116 -13.65 -8.01 10.49
C GLN A 116 -13.93 -8.57 9.10
N GLU A 117 -15.10 -9.17 8.90
CA GLU A 117 -15.57 -9.69 7.61
C GLU A 117 -15.71 -8.55 6.59
N ALA A 118 -16.46 -7.49 6.92
CA ALA A 118 -16.67 -6.34 6.02
C ALA A 118 -15.37 -5.60 5.65
N ALA A 119 -14.46 -5.42 6.62
CA ALA A 119 -13.13 -4.86 6.37
C ALA A 119 -12.27 -5.80 5.52
N GLY A 120 -12.35 -7.11 5.74
CA GLY A 120 -11.67 -8.13 4.93
C GLY A 120 -12.12 -8.10 3.49
N GLU A 121 -13.43 -8.07 3.24
CA GLU A 121 -14.02 -7.97 1.91
C GLU A 121 -13.62 -6.66 1.20
N SER A 122 -13.66 -5.53 1.92
CA SER A 122 -13.27 -4.23 1.38
C SER A 122 -11.79 -4.21 0.95
N LEU A 123 -10.89 -4.79 1.76
CA LEU A 123 -9.47 -4.88 1.42
C LEU A 123 -9.23 -5.85 0.25
N ALA A 124 -9.96 -6.97 0.19
CA ALA A 124 -9.85 -7.92 -0.92
C ALA A 124 -10.33 -7.31 -2.25
N ASP A 125 -11.44 -6.58 -2.24
CA ASP A 125 -11.92 -5.83 -3.42
C ASP A 125 -10.91 -4.75 -3.84
N ALA A 126 -10.34 -4.02 -2.87
CA ALA A 126 -9.29 -3.05 -3.15
C ALA A 126 -8.05 -3.70 -3.80
N ASP A 127 -7.59 -4.85 -3.30
CA ASP A 127 -6.46 -5.59 -3.86
C ASP A 127 -6.73 -6.07 -5.30
N ALA A 128 -7.93 -6.58 -5.55
CA ALA A 128 -8.35 -7.01 -6.89
C ALA A 128 -8.33 -5.81 -7.86
N ARG A 129 -8.90 -4.67 -7.46
CA ARG A 129 -8.89 -3.43 -8.26
C ARG A 129 -7.49 -2.90 -8.51
N ILE A 130 -6.63 -2.90 -7.49
CA ILE A 130 -5.22 -2.48 -7.64
C ILE A 130 -4.49 -3.40 -8.61
N THR A 131 -4.71 -4.71 -8.52
CA THR A 131 -4.06 -5.70 -9.40
C THR A 131 -4.47 -5.51 -10.86
N VAL A 132 -5.77 -5.34 -11.12
CA VAL A 132 -6.29 -5.06 -12.46
C VAL A 132 -5.78 -3.71 -12.97
N ALA A 133 -5.82 -2.67 -12.14
CA ALA A 133 -5.32 -1.35 -12.51
C ALA A 133 -3.82 -1.37 -12.81
N ASP A 134 -2.99 -2.08 -12.03
CA ASP A 134 -1.56 -2.24 -12.28
C ASP A 134 -1.26 -2.93 -13.61
N ALA A 135 -2.08 -3.92 -13.99
CA ALA A 135 -1.95 -4.59 -15.28
C ALA A 135 -2.31 -3.63 -16.43
N LEU A 136 -3.43 -2.91 -16.32
CA LEU A 136 -3.87 -1.96 -17.34
C LEU A 136 -2.93 -0.75 -17.46
N LEU A 137 -2.43 -0.24 -16.34
CA LEU A 137 -1.44 0.84 -16.31
C LEU A 137 -0.13 0.40 -16.95
N TYR A 138 0.33 -0.82 -16.68
CA TYR A 138 1.53 -1.35 -17.33
C TYR A 138 1.34 -1.47 -18.85
N GLU A 139 0.20 -1.98 -19.27
CA GLU A 139 -0.17 -2.11 -20.67
C GLU A 139 -0.23 -0.74 -21.38
N ALA A 140 -0.78 0.29 -20.72
CA ALA A 140 -0.79 1.65 -21.24
C ALA A 140 0.59 2.34 -21.17
N ALA A 141 1.47 1.90 -20.25
CA ALA A 141 2.81 2.45 -20.07
C ALA A 141 3.85 1.87 -21.05
N ARG A 142 3.56 0.73 -21.69
CA ARG A 142 4.53 0.09 -22.59
C ARG A 142 4.60 0.83 -23.94
N PRO A 143 5.79 0.95 -24.56
CA PRO A 143 5.88 1.42 -25.94
C PRO A 143 5.24 0.42 -26.90
N THR A 144 4.68 0.91 -28.00
CA THR A 144 4.03 0.08 -29.02
C THR A 144 5.04 -0.43 -30.04
N LEU A 145 4.91 -1.71 -30.42
CA LEU A 145 5.73 -2.33 -31.46
C LEU A 145 4.92 -2.44 -32.75
N SER A 146 5.40 -1.85 -33.84
CA SER A 146 4.81 -2.08 -35.16
C SER A 146 5.15 -3.50 -35.64
N ALA A 147 4.24 -4.14 -36.38
CA ALA A 147 4.49 -5.47 -36.91
C ALA A 147 5.70 -5.50 -37.87
N ALA A 148 5.95 -4.40 -38.59
CA ALA A 148 7.06 -4.29 -39.54
C ALA A 148 8.43 -4.28 -38.83
N ASP A 149 8.52 -3.69 -37.65
CA ASP A 149 9.80 -3.54 -36.92
C ASP A 149 10.16 -4.75 -36.06
N GLY A 150 9.26 -5.73 -35.93
CA GLY A 150 9.41 -6.85 -35.00
C GLY A 150 10.63 -7.73 -35.28
N MET A 151 10.95 -8.03 -36.54
CA MET A 151 12.10 -8.86 -36.89
C MET A 151 13.43 -8.15 -36.65
N THR A 152 13.52 -6.87 -37.04
CA THR A 152 14.71 -6.05 -36.83
C THR A 152 14.97 -5.85 -35.33
N ALA A 153 13.92 -5.56 -34.55
CA ALA A 153 14.05 -5.41 -33.10
C ALA A 153 14.54 -6.67 -32.40
N ARG A 154 14.14 -7.87 -32.87
CA ARG A 154 14.65 -9.15 -32.35
C ARG A 154 16.13 -9.34 -32.64
N ALA A 155 16.57 -9.05 -33.86
CA ALA A 155 17.98 -9.13 -34.24
C ALA A 155 18.84 -8.14 -33.43
N ASP A 156 18.36 -6.90 -33.28
CA ASP A 156 19.04 -5.87 -32.48
C ASP A 156 19.12 -6.26 -31.01
N LEU A 157 18.03 -6.76 -30.44
CA LEU A 157 18.02 -7.24 -29.06
C LEU A 157 19.02 -8.39 -28.87
N GLN A 158 19.02 -9.36 -29.78
CA GLN A 158 19.95 -10.48 -29.72
C GLN A 158 21.40 -9.97 -29.75
N MET A 159 21.74 -9.07 -30.67
CA MET A 159 23.06 -8.45 -30.75
C MET A 159 23.46 -7.74 -29.44
N LEU A 160 22.53 -7.01 -28.81
CA LEU A 160 22.78 -6.33 -27.54
C LEU A 160 23.00 -7.31 -26.38
N THR A 161 22.28 -8.43 -26.36
CA THR A 161 22.30 -9.39 -25.25
C THR A 161 23.32 -10.50 -25.40
N GLN A 162 23.78 -10.82 -26.61
CA GLN A 162 24.57 -12.02 -26.91
C GLN A 162 25.82 -12.18 -26.03
N ARG A 163 26.49 -11.07 -25.73
CA ARG A 163 27.71 -11.07 -24.89
C ARG A 163 27.44 -11.20 -23.39
N HIS A 164 26.17 -11.12 -22.99
CA HIS A 164 25.72 -11.14 -21.59
C HIS A 164 24.93 -12.42 -21.25
N VAL A 165 24.61 -13.24 -22.26
CA VAL A 165 24.02 -14.57 -22.06
C VAL A 165 25.02 -15.43 -21.27
N GLY A 166 24.63 -15.86 -20.07
CA GLY A 166 25.48 -16.56 -19.11
C GLY A 166 25.91 -15.74 -17.88
N ASN A 167 25.67 -14.41 -17.87
CA ASN A 167 25.79 -13.58 -16.67
C ASN A 167 24.47 -12.86 -16.41
N SER A 168 23.67 -13.44 -15.51
CA SER A 168 22.32 -12.96 -15.21
C SER A 168 22.26 -11.50 -14.76
N GLY A 169 23.27 -11.04 -14.01
CA GLY A 169 23.35 -9.64 -13.58
C GLY A 169 23.57 -8.68 -14.75
N ALA A 170 24.57 -8.97 -15.59
CA ALA A 170 24.87 -8.16 -16.77
C ALA A 170 23.71 -8.17 -17.78
N LEU A 171 23.05 -9.32 -17.95
CA LEU A 171 21.87 -9.46 -18.81
C LEU A 171 20.71 -8.60 -18.31
N ALA A 172 20.43 -8.64 -16.99
CA ALA A 172 19.39 -7.82 -16.38
C ALA A 172 19.63 -6.33 -16.61
N ASP A 173 20.86 -5.85 -16.48
CA ASP A 173 21.19 -4.43 -16.70
C ASP A 173 21.11 -4.00 -18.15
N VAL A 174 21.42 -4.89 -19.11
CA VAL A 174 21.20 -4.60 -20.52
C VAL A 174 19.71 -4.56 -20.86
N LEU A 175 18.93 -5.50 -20.34
CA LEU A 175 17.47 -5.52 -20.56
C LEU A 175 16.78 -4.30 -19.91
N LYS A 176 17.22 -3.87 -18.73
CA LYS A 176 16.76 -2.61 -18.12
C LYS A 176 17.06 -1.40 -19.01
N ARG A 177 18.30 -1.29 -19.53
CA ARG A 177 18.66 -0.20 -20.46
C ARG A 177 17.86 -0.26 -21.75
N ALA A 178 17.60 -1.46 -22.28
CA ALA A 178 16.75 -1.62 -23.44
C ALA A 178 15.29 -1.19 -23.15
N ALA A 179 14.76 -1.52 -21.98
CA ALA A 179 13.41 -1.15 -21.54
C ALA A 179 13.18 0.36 -21.37
N GLN A 180 14.26 1.15 -21.20
CA GLN A 180 14.19 2.62 -21.19
C GLN A 180 13.96 3.22 -22.58
N ARG A 181 14.21 2.44 -23.65
CA ARG A 181 14.09 2.92 -25.03
C ARG A 181 12.62 3.06 -25.41
N ASN A 182 12.34 4.06 -26.24
CA ASN A 182 11.00 4.31 -26.79
C ASN A 182 10.83 3.73 -28.21
N ASP A 183 11.74 2.85 -28.62
CA ASP A 183 11.78 2.24 -29.95
C ASP A 183 11.26 0.79 -29.93
N ALA A 184 11.34 0.14 -31.09
CA ALA A 184 10.90 -1.23 -31.29
C ALA A 184 11.61 -2.24 -30.36
N VAL A 185 12.88 -2.03 -30.02
CA VAL A 185 13.62 -2.89 -29.07
C VAL A 185 13.08 -2.72 -27.66
N GLY A 186 12.83 -1.48 -27.23
CA GLY A 186 12.19 -1.19 -25.95
C GLY A 186 10.79 -1.79 -25.85
N ALA A 187 9.99 -1.69 -26.92
CA ALA A 187 8.65 -2.28 -26.99
C ALA A 187 8.68 -3.82 -26.92
N LEU A 188 9.67 -4.44 -27.56
CA LEU A 188 9.86 -5.88 -27.54
C LEU A 188 10.24 -6.38 -26.13
N VAL A 189 11.16 -5.69 -25.45
CA VAL A 189 11.58 -6.03 -24.07
C VAL A 189 10.48 -5.75 -23.05
N ALA A 190 9.65 -4.72 -23.26
CA ALA A 190 8.50 -4.43 -22.42
C ALA A 190 7.37 -5.49 -22.54
N ASN A 191 7.37 -6.31 -23.58
CA ASN A 191 6.40 -7.40 -23.72
C ASN A 191 6.82 -8.59 -22.84
N SER A 192 6.06 -8.84 -21.76
CA SER A 192 6.35 -9.89 -20.79
C SER A 192 6.35 -11.29 -21.39
N THR A 193 5.47 -11.59 -22.35
CA THR A 193 5.41 -12.91 -23.00
C THR A 193 6.67 -13.16 -23.79
N TYR A 194 7.04 -12.20 -24.66
CA TYR A 194 8.24 -12.32 -25.45
C TYR A 194 9.51 -12.38 -24.57
N LEU A 195 9.60 -11.53 -23.55
CA LEU A 195 10.76 -11.52 -22.66
C LEU A 195 10.90 -12.84 -21.88
N THR A 196 9.77 -13.43 -21.45
CA THR A 196 9.77 -14.74 -20.80
C THR A 196 10.31 -15.83 -21.74
N ASP A 197 9.80 -15.89 -22.97
CA ASP A 197 10.24 -16.85 -23.98
C ASP A 197 11.71 -16.66 -24.34
N PHE A 198 12.15 -15.40 -24.45
CA PHE A 198 13.54 -15.05 -24.71
C PHE A 198 14.46 -15.51 -23.58
N LEU A 199 14.11 -15.26 -22.31
CA LEU A 199 14.91 -15.67 -21.16
C LEU A 199 14.98 -17.20 -21.06
N ALA A 200 13.86 -17.89 -21.29
CA ALA A 200 13.80 -19.35 -21.32
C ALA A 200 14.69 -19.94 -22.44
N ALA A 201 14.62 -19.37 -23.64
CA ALA A 201 15.45 -19.80 -24.78
C ALA A 201 16.95 -19.61 -24.54
N ASN A 202 17.33 -18.65 -23.68
CA ASN A 202 18.72 -18.39 -23.29
C ASN A 202 19.14 -19.14 -22.00
N GLY A 203 18.33 -20.09 -21.53
CA GLY A 203 18.68 -20.95 -20.39
C GLY A 203 18.65 -20.26 -19.02
N VAL A 204 17.93 -19.13 -18.89
CA VAL A 204 17.74 -18.44 -17.61
C VAL A 204 16.71 -19.20 -16.78
N ASP A 205 17.03 -19.51 -15.53
CA ASP A 205 16.13 -20.20 -14.62
C ASP A 205 14.88 -19.36 -14.28
N SER A 206 13.80 -20.02 -13.84
CA SER A 206 12.50 -19.39 -13.62
C SER A 206 12.52 -18.32 -12.52
N VAL A 207 13.33 -18.49 -11.47
CA VAL A 207 13.43 -17.54 -10.35
C VAL A 207 14.13 -16.27 -10.82
N THR A 208 15.28 -16.43 -11.48
CA THR A 208 16.02 -15.31 -12.08
C THR A 208 15.20 -14.61 -13.16
N SER A 209 14.48 -15.36 -13.99
CA SER A 209 13.61 -14.80 -15.02
C SER A 209 12.51 -13.91 -14.42
N SER A 210 11.85 -14.37 -13.36
CA SER A 210 10.84 -13.58 -12.63
C SER A 210 11.42 -12.29 -12.02
N ALA A 211 12.63 -12.35 -11.48
CA ALA A 211 13.33 -11.18 -10.97
C ALA A 211 13.67 -10.17 -12.09
N ILE A 212 14.18 -10.65 -13.22
CA ILE A 212 14.48 -9.81 -14.40
C ILE A 212 13.20 -9.16 -14.94
N LEU A 213 12.12 -9.92 -15.09
CA LEU A 213 10.82 -9.40 -15.53
C LEU A 213 10.31 -8.28 -14.61
N THR A 214 10.46 -8.45 -13.29
CA THR A 214 10.07 -7.44 -12.31
C THR A 214 10.92 -6.16 -12.45
N LEU A 215 12.24 -6.31 -12.61
CA LEU A 215 13.15 -5.17 -12.79
C LEU A 215 12.87 -4.42 -14.11
N VAL A 216 12.66 -5.16 -15.20
CA VAL A 216 12.32 -4.59 -16.51
C VAL A 216 10.98 -3.85 -16.42
N ARG A 217 9.95 -4.46 -15.83
CA ARG A 217 8.63 -3.83 -15.65
C ARG A 217 8.73 -2.51 -14.88
N ALA A 218 9.50 -2.49 -13.80
CA ALA A 218 9.73 -1.27 -13.02
C ALA A 218 10.48 -0.19 -13.83
N GLU A 219 11.38 -0.58 -14.73
CA GLU A 219 12.09 0.35 -15.59
C GLU A 219 11.19 0.90 -16.70
N VAL A 220 10.36 0.06 -17.32
CA VAL A 220 9.37 0.48 -18.33
C VAL A 220 8.43 1.54 -17.75
N THR A 221 7.89 1.34 -16.55
CA THR A 221 6.98 2.31 -15.92
C THR A 221 7.69 3.61 -15.56
N ARG A 222 8.95 3.55 -15.12
CA ARG A 222 9.78 4.74 -14.87
C ARG A 222 10.08 5.52 -16.14
N ALA A 223 10.44 4.82 -17.22
CA ALA A 223 10.67 5.45 -18.52
C ALA A 223 9.38 6.05 -19.08
N ALA A 224 8.25 5.34 -18.92
CA ALA A 224 6.93 5.81 -19.33
C ALA A 224 6.54 7.13 -18.65
N ALA A 225 6.79 7.28 -17.35
CA ALA A 225 6.47 8.50 -16.59
C ALA A 225 7.13 9.78 -17.14
N ASN A 226 8.26 9.62 -17.85
CA ASN A 226 9.03 10.69 -18.49
C ASN A 226 8.84 10.73 -20.01
N SER A 227 7.88 9.97 -20.55
CA SER A 227 7.61 9.92 -21.98
C SER A 227 7.00 11.22 -22.50
N GLY A 228 7.25 11.53 -23.78
CA GLY A 228 6.58 12.62 -24.48
C GLY A 228 5.13 12.29 -24.89
N ASP A 229 4.72 11.02 -24.84
CA ASP A 229 3.32 10.62 -25.04
C ASP A 229 2.52 10.87 -23.74
N PRO A 230 1.51 11.75 -23.75
CA PRO A 230 0.73 12.09 -22.56
C PRO A 230 0.02 10.89 -21.92
N LYS A 231 -0.46 9.92 -22.72
CA LYS A 231 -1.17 8.74 -22.19
C LYS A 231 -0.20 7.82 -21.47
N ARG A 232 0.94 7.57 -22.10
CA ARG A 232 2.02 6.75 -21.53
C ARG A 232 2.63 7.39 -20.29
N ALA A 233 2.82 8.71 -20.30
CA ALA A 233 3.27 9.48 -19.15
C ALA A 233 2.31 9.41 -17.97
N ALA A 234 1.02 9.61 -18.21
CA ALA A 234 -0.01 9.51 -17.17
C ALA A 234 -0.08 8.09 -16.59
N ALA A 235 0.01 7.05 -17.43
CA ALA A 235 0.06 5.66 -17.00
C ALA A 235 1.30 5.35 -16.15
N GLY A 236 2.49 5.80 -16.58
CA GLY A 236 3.74 5.62 -15.85
C GLY A 236 3.73 6.29 -14.48
N ARG A 237 3.35 7.58 -14.40
CA ARG A 237 3.26 8.34 -13.13
C ARG A 237 2.28 7.69 -12.17
N THR A 238 1.12 7.28 -12.68
CA THR A 238 0.08 6.64 -11.86
C THR A 238 0.54 5.27 -11.38
N SER A 239 1.20 4.47 -12.22
CA SER A 239 1.76 3.17 -11.80
C SER A 239 2.81 3.32 -10.69
N LEU A 240 3.66 4.35 -10.75
CA LEU A 240 4.60 4.65 -9.67
C LEU A 240 3.86 5.06 -8.39
N ALA A 241 2.82 5.88 -8.51
CA ALA A 241 2.01 6.34 -7.38
C ALA A 241 1.24 5.19 -6.69
N VAL A 242 0.83 4.14 -7.41
CA VAL A 242 0.14 2.97 -6.83
C VAL A 242 0.94 2.30 -5.70
N THR A 243 2.26 2.45 -5.67
CA THR A 243 3.09 1.97 -4.54
C THR A 243 2.70 2.61 -3.21
N GLU A 244 2.29 3.88 -3.19
CA GLU A 244 1.75 4.54 -2.00
C GLU A 244 0.39 3.96 -1.61
N LEU A 245 -0.46 3.62 -2.57
CA LEU A 245 -1.73 2.97 -2.30
C LEU A 245 -1.53 1.57 -1.67
N LYS A 246 -0.51 0.82 -2.11
CA LYS A 246 -0.12 -0.46 -1.49
C LYS A 246 0.40 -0.28 -0.06
N ARG A 247 1.14 0.80 0.22
CA ARG A 247 1.56 1.16 1.59
C ARG A 247 0.36 1.50 2.48
N ALA A 248 -0.61 2.26 1.96
CA ALA A 248 -1.87 2.53 2.64
C ALA A 248 -2.62 1.23 2.97
N ARG A 249 -2.74 0.31 2.00
CA ARG A 249 -3.35 -1.01 2.19
C ARG A 249 -2.66 -1.81 3.29
N ALA A 250 -1.33 -1.85 3.30
CA ALA A 250 -0.56 -2.54 4.34
C ALA A 250 -0.80 -1.94 5.73
N ALA A 251 -0.81 -0.62 5.84
CA ALA A 251 -1.13 0.09 7.09
C ALA A 251 -2.57 -0.20 7.55
N ALA A 252 -3.56 -0.18 6.65
CA ALA A 252 -4.95 -0.51 6.95
C ALA A 252 -5.13 -1.97 7.39
N THR A 253 -4.38 -2.90 6.79
CA THR A 253 -4.38 -4.31 7.19
C THR A 253 -3.86 -4.47 8.62
N ASN A 254 -2.76 -3.81 8.96
CA ASN A 254 -2.22 -3.82 10.32
C ASN A 254 -3.18 -3.17 11.31
N TYR A 255 -3.81 -2.05 10.93
CA TYR A 255 -4.80 -1.38 11.78
C TYR A 255 -5.99 -2.29 12.07
N LYS A 256 -6.58 -2.90 11.02
CA LYS A 256 -7.66 -3.90 11.15
C LYS A 256 -7.26 -5.01 12.12
N ARG A 257 -6.06 -5.58 11.94
CA ARG A 257 -5.53 -6.65 12.79
C ARG A 257 -5.50 -6.24 14.26
N HIS A 258 -4.94 -5.07 14.57
CA HIS A 258 -4.79 -4.60 15.95
C HIS A 258 -6.10 -4.15 16.59
N MET A 259 -7.00 -3.51 15.84
CA MET A 259 -8.25 -2.98 16.38
C MET A 259 -9.33 -4.03 16.56
N LEU A 260 -9.43 -4.98 15.63
CA LEU A 260 -10.48 -6.00 15.60
C LEU A 260 -10.02 -7.36 16.15
N GLY A 261 -8.76 -7.51 16.53
CA GLY A 261 -8.25 -8.69 17.23
C GLY A 261 -8.04 -9.92 16.34
N GLU A 262 -7.83 -9.73 15.04
CA GLU A 262 -7.46 -10.80 14.12
C GLU A 262 -6.08 -11.35 14.51
N LYS A 263 -6.01 -12.60 14.97
CA LYS A 263 -4.75 -13.29 15.29
C LYS A 263 -4.21 -14.02 14.06
#